data_AF-A0A924NCW4-F1
#
_entry.id   AF-A0A924NCW4-F1
#
_cell.length_a   1.000
_cell.length_b   1.000
_cell.length_c   1.000
_cell.angle_alpha   90.00
_cell.angle_beta   90.00
_cell.angle_gamma   90.00
#
_symmetry.space_group_name_H-M   'P 1'
#
loop_
_entity.id
_entity.type
_entity.pdbx_description
1 polymer ?
#
loop_
_entity_poly.entity_id
_entity_poly.type
_entity_poly.pdbx_seq_one_letter_code
_entity_poly.pdbx_strand_id
1 'polypeptide(L)'
;MPPPGRTRPLPARQRCDAPPASDPLRESAEQGSIIVVVATDAPLLPHQLKRLATRVSLGIGRQGGFGGNGSGDIFIAFSTANPGTWSSDSMTSLRMLTNDRISPLFQATAQATEAAITNALLAAETTTGANDLRVYAMPVDRMLAAMRKYGRIK
;
A
#
# COMPACT_ATOMS: atom_id res chain seq x y z
N MET A 1 -57.58 25.75 14.06
CA MET A 1 -57.01 24.67 14.90
C MET A 1 -56.82 23.44 14.02
N PRO A 2 -55.60 23.08 13.62
CA PRO A 2 -55.35 21.86 12.83
C PRO A 2 -55.37 20.62 13.74
N PRO A 3 -55.75 19.43 13.24
CA PRO A 3 -55.80 18.21 14.03
C PRO A 3 -54.38 17.72 14.41
N PRO A 4 -54.21 17.06 15.57
CA PRO A 4 -52.91 16.56 16.03
C PRO A 4 -52.37 15.48 15.09
N GLY A 5 -51.09 15.62 14.76
CA GLY A 5 -50.40 14.92 13.69
C GLY A 5 -50.27 13.41 13.89
N ARG A 6 -50.42 12.67 12.78
CA ARG A 6 -50.01 11.28 12.65
C ARG A 6 -48.49 11.23 12.75
N THR A 7 -47.95 10.62 13.81
CA THR A 7 -46.54 10.28 13.90
C THR A 7 -46.21 9.27 12.80
N ARG A 8 -45.28 9.64 11.91
CA ARG A 8 -44.72 8.72 10.92
C ARG A 8 -43.97 7.63 11.69
N PRO A 9 -44.28 6.34 11.50
CA PRO A 9 -43.53 5.28 12.16
C PRO A 9 -42.07 5.37 11.73
N LEU A 10 -41.16 5.35 12.70
CA LEU A 10 -39.73 5.23 12.46
C LEU A 10 -39.50 3.93 11.67
N PRO A 11 -38.62 3.91 10.66
CA PRO A 11 -38.29 2.69 9.95
C PRO A 11 -37.85 1.65 10.98
N ALA A 12 -38.43 0.45 10.88
CA ALA A 12 -38.11 -0.66 11.75
C ALA A 12 -36.58 -0.84 11.77
N ARG A 13 -35.98 -0.78 12.97
CA ARG A 13 -34.55 -1.03 13.13
C ARG A 13 -34.26 -2.42 12.58
N GLN A 14 -33.39 -2.48 11.58
CA GLN A 14 -32.96 -3.71 10.95
C GLN A 14 -32.34 -4.61 12.03
N ARG A 15 -32.80 -5.87 12.11
CA ARG A 15 -32.25 -6.85 13.06
C ARG A 15 -30.76 -7.03 12.76
N CYS A 16 -29.94 -7.08 13.81
CA CYS A 16 -28.48 -7.27 13.68
C CYS A 16 -28.10 -8.55 12.92
N ASP A 17 -29.02 -9.51 12.82
CA ASP A 17 -28.80 -10.81 12.16
C ASP A 17 -29.23 -10.83 10.67
N ALA A 18 -29.65 -9.69 10.11
CA ALA A 18 -29.95 -9.64 8.68
C ALA A 18 -28.63 -9.63 7.90
N PRO A 19 -28.42 -10.55 6.92
CA PRO A 19 -27.28 -10.43 6.02
C PRO A 19 -27.35 -9.05 5.34
N PRO A 20 -26.21 -8.33 5.21
CA PRO A 20 -26.23 -7.05 4.51
C PRO A 20 -26.81 -7.28 3.12
N ALA A 21 -27.77 -6.44 2.73
CA ALA A 21 -28.22 -6.41 1.35
C ALA A 21 -27.02 -5.96 0.50
N SER A 22 -26.21 -6.91 0.06
CA SER A 22 -25.16 -6.68 -0.91
C SER A 22 -25.85 -6.41 -2.23
N ASP A 23 -26.06 -5.13 -2.54
CA ASP A 23 -26.42 -4.68 -3.87
C ASP A 23 -25.29 -5.09 -4.82
N PRO A 24 -25.51 -6.06 -5.74
CA PRO A 24 -24.46 -6.53 -6.65
C PRO A 24 -24.05 -5.47 -7.68
N LEU A 25 -24.77 -4.33 -7.76
CA LEU A 25 -24.46 -3.21 -8.66
C LEU A 25 -23.68 -2.08 -8.00
N ARG A 26 -23.45 -2.13 -6.68
CA ARG A 26 -22.41 -1.30 -6.08
C ARG A 26 -21.08 -2.00 -6.29
N GLU A 27 -20.51 -1.83 -7.49
CA GLU A 27 -19.06 -1.72 -7.62
C GLU A 27 -18.67 -0.60 -6.66
N SER A 28 -18.31 -0.96 -5.42
CA SER A 28 -17.71 -0.02 -4.50
C SER A 28 -16.50 0.52 -5.22
N ALA A 29 -16.56 1.78 -5.67
CA ALA A 29 -15.46 2.44 -6.35
C ALA A 29 -14.17 2.08 -5.60
N GLU A 30 -13.16 1.58 -6.30
CA GLU A 30 -11.94 1.10 -5.65
C GLU A 30 -11.39 2.19 -4.74
N GLN A 31 -11.47 1.95 -3.43
CA GLN A 31 -10.95 2.83 -2.38
C GLN A 31 -9.73 2.13 -1.79
N GLY A 32 -8.61 2.21 -2.51
CA GLY A 32 -7.31 1.69 -2.09
C GLY A 32 -6.37 2.82 -1.66
N SER A 33 -5.28 2.48 -1.00
CA SER A 33 -4.11 3.36 -0.91
C SER A 33 -2.87 2.56 -0.55
N ILE A 34 -1.71 3.07 -0.95
CA ILE A 34 -0.42 2.54 -0.52
C ILE A 34 0.58 3.67 -0.38
N ILE A 35 1.25 3.71 0.77
CA ILE A 35 2.37 4.61 1.01
C ILE A 35 3.63 3.75 1.07
N VAL A 36 4.61 4.07 0.24
CA VAL A 36 5.89 3.35 0.24
C VAL A 36 7.03 4.30 0.59
N VAL A 37 7.83 3.87 1.56
CA VAL A 37 9.03 4.57 2.01
C VAL A 37 10.24 3.74 1.60
N VAL A 38 11.14 4.33 0.80
CA VAL A 38 12.39 3.71 0.37
C VAL A 38 13.55 4.39 1.08
N ALA A 39 14.32 3.61 1.83
CA ALA A 39 15.54 4.07 2.49
C ALA A 39 16.76 3.39 1.86
N THR A 40 17.85 4.12 1.68
CA THR A 40 19.13 3.56 1.22
C THR A 40 20.31 4.29 1.85
N ASP A 41 21.39 3.57 2.06
CA ASP A 41 22.71 4.10 2.47
C ASP A 41 23.61 4.46 1.27
N ALA A 42 23.14 4.25 0.04
CA ALA A 42 23.85 4.67 -1.16
C ALA A 42 23.88 6.20 -1.27
N PRO A 43 25.03 6.82 -1.63
CA PRO A 43 25.13 8.26 -1.80
C PRO A 43 24.37 8.70 -3.06
N LEU A 44 23.17 9.20 -2.86
CA LEU A 44 22.26 9.64 -3.93
C LEU A 44 21.80 11.07 -3.69
N LEU A 45 21.72 11.84 -4.77
CA LEU A 45 21.15 13.19 -4.75
C LEU A 45 19.63 13.15 -5.00
N PRO A 46 18.89 14.25 -4.72
CA PRO A 46 17.42 14.26 -4.82
C PRO A 46 16.86 13.80 -6.17
N HIS A 47 17.52 14.13 -7.28
CA HIS A 47 17.09 13.71 -8.62
C HIS A 47 17.28 12.19 -8.85
N GLN A 48 18.27 11.56 -8.22
CA GLN A 48 18.46 10.10 -8.24
C GLN A 48 17.46 9.39 -7.34
N LEU A 49 17.18 9.96 -6.15
CA LEU A 49 16.14 9.45 -5.24
C LEU A 49 14.75 9.51 -5.88
N LYS A 50 14.44 10.57 -6.64
CA LYS A 50 13.20 10.62 -7.43
C LYS A 50 13.12 9.46 -8.44
N ARG A 51 14.24 9.10 -9.08
CA ARG A 51 14.29 7.92 -9.98
C ARG A 51 14.08 6.62 -9.20
N LEU A 52 14.66 6.46 -8.01
CA LEU A 52 14.37 5.31 -7.13
C LEU A 52 12.88 5.23 -6.78
N ALA A 53 12.27 6.33 -6.33
CA ALA A 53 10.85 6.36 -5.95
C ALA A 53 9.93 5.91 -7.10
N THR A 54 10.25 6.27 -8.35
CA THR A 54 9.48 5.81 -9.51
C THR A 54 9.59 4.30 -9.80
N ARG A 55 10.51 3.57 -9.17
CA ARG A 55 10.63 2.10 -9.33
C ARG A 55 9.74 1.31 -8.39
N VAL A 56 9.19 1.98 -7.38
CA VAL A 56 8.18 1.39 -6.48
C VAL A 56 6.96 0.89 -7.28
N SER A 57 6.51 1.66 -8.29
CA SER A 57 5.36 1.27 -9.12
C SER A 57 5.59 -0.05 -9.87
N LEU A 58 6.83 -0.38 -10.24
CA LEU A 58 7.15 -1.67 -10.85
C LEU A 58 6.96 -2.82 -9.85
N GLY A 59 7.34 -2.63 -8.59
CA GLY A 59 7.11 -3.61 -7.53
C GLY A 59 5.63 -3.83 -7.25
N ILE A 60 4.86 -2.74 -7.17
CA ILE A 60 3.39 -2.79 -7.02
C ILE A 60 2.74 -3.50 -8.20
N GLY A 61 3.14 -3.17 -9.44
CA GLY A 61 2.62 -3.80 -10.65
C GLY A 61 2.84 -5.31 -10.70
N ARG A 62 3.97 -5.80 -10.18
CA ARG A 62 4.26 -7.24 -10.07
C ARG A 62 3.38 -7.97 -9.07
N GLN A 63 2.84 -7.25 -8.09
CA GLN A 63 1.86 -7.76 -7.12
C GLN A 63 0.41 -7.56 -7.58
N GLY A 64 0.20 -7.09 -8.81
CA GLY A 64 -1.14 -6.91 -9.40
C GLY A 64 -1.78 -5.54 -9.14
N GLY A 65 -1.08 -4.60 -8.51
CA GLY A 65 -1.59 -3.23 -8.33
C GLY A 65 -1.48 -2.42 -9.62
N PHE A 66 -2.58 -1.76 -10.02
CA PHE A 66 -2.66 -0.99 -11.27
C PHE A 66 -2.91 0.51 -11.07
N GLY A 67 -2.98 0.98 -9.81
CA GLY A 67 -3.18 2.39 -9.50
C GLY A 67 -4.55 2.92 -9.92
N GLY A 68 -5.63 2.27 -9.44
CA GLY A 68 -7.00 2.67 -9.73
C GLY A 68 -7.31 4.12 -9.33
N ASN A 69 -8.34 4.72 -9.93
CA ASN A 69 -8.64 6.15 -9.75
C ASN A 69 -8.90 6.57 -8.29
N GLY A 70 -9.44 5.68 -7.45
CA GLY A 70 -9.62 5.94 -6.03
C GLY A 70 -8.43 5.49 -5.15
N SER A 71 -7.32 5.06 -5.75
CA SER A 71 -6.10 4.66 -5.04
C SER A 71 -5.19 5.84 -4.74
N GLY A 72 -4.89 6.07 -3.46
CA GLY A 72 -3.88 7.03 -3.02
C GLY A 72 -2.48 6.40 -3.00
N ASP A 73 -1.77 6.44 -4.13
CA ASP A 73 -0.42 5.83 -4.25
C ASP A 73 0.67 6.90 -4.10
N ILE A 74 1.38 6.90 -2.96
CA ILE A 74 2.38 7.94 -2.62
C ILE A 74 3.72 7.28 -2.26
N PHE A 75 4.81 7.71 -2.92
CA PHE A 75 6.13 7.14 -2.72
C PHE A 75 7.14 8.21 -2.31
N ILE A 76 7.94 7.91 -1.29
CA ILE A 76 9.05 8.74 -0.84
C ILE A 76 10.33 7.91 -0.78
N ALA A 77 11.45 8.51 -1.20
CA ALA A 77 12.76 7.88 -1.12
C ALA A 77 13.77 8.85 -0.49
N PHE A 78 14.61 8.34 0.42
CA PHE A 78 15.68 9.10 1.04
C PHE A 78 16.99 8.31 1.14
N SER A 79 18.10 9.05 1.21
CA SER A 79 19.43 8.48 1.42
C SER A 79 20.00 8.95 2.77
N THR A 80 20.69 8.05 3.47
CA THR A 80 21.40 8.35 4.73
C THR A 80 22.89 8.67 4.54
N ALA A 81 23.39 8.67 3.30
CA ALA A 81 24.82 8.65 2.99
C ALA A 81 25.55 10.01 3.09
N ASN A 82 24.79 11.10 3.11
CA ASN A 82 25.27 12.48 3.22
C ASN A 82 24.73 13.11 4.52
N PRO A 83 25.14 12.63 5.70
CA PRO A 83 24.68 13.19 6.98
C PRO A 83 25.29 14.58 7.21
N GLY A 84 24.57 15.44 7.93
CA GLY A 84 25.09 16.75 8.36
C GLY A 84 25.26 17.78 7.25
N THR A 85 24.77 17.52 6.03
CA THR A 85 24.86 18.45 4.90
C THR A 85 23.83 19.57 4.94
N TRP A 86 22.93 19.53 5.93
CA TRP A 86 22.11 20.66 6.32
C TRP A 86 22.94 21.55 7.26
N SER A 87 23.85 22.35 6.69
CA SER A 87 24.64 23.36 7.40
C SER A 87 24.23 24.77 6.96
N SER A 88 24.44 25.76 7.83
CA SER A 88 24.33 27.19 7.50
C SER A 88 25.54 27.72 6.72
N ASP A 89 26.53 26.87 6.47
CA ASP A 89 27.72 27.23 5.70
C ASP A 89 27.36 27.57 4.25
N SER A 90 28.14 28.48 3.66
CA SER A 90 27.92 28.92 2.28
C SER A 90 28.16 27.81 1.25
N MET A 91 28.94 26.77 1.59
CA MET A 91 29.31 25.68 0.70
C MET A 91 29.34 24.35 1.46
N THR A 92 28.83 23.28 0.86
CA THR A 92 28.88 21.92 1.39
C THR A 92 29.26 20.92 0.30
N SER A 93 30.10 19.95 0.63
CA SER A 93 30.48 18.87 -0.28
C SER A 93 29.50 17.69 -0.17
N LEU A 94 29.13 17.13 -1.31
CA LEU A 94 28.21 15.98 -1.39
C LEU A 94 28.88 14.82 -2.11
N ARG A 95 28.57 13.59 -1.67
CA ARG A 95 28.91 12.37 -2.40
C ARG A 95 27.72 11.91 -3.23
N MET A 96 28.01 11.41 -4.42
CA MET A 96 27.01 10.87 -5.33
C MET A 96 27.57 9.67 -6.09
N LEU A 97 26.80 8.60 -6.22
CA LEU A 97 27.07 7.53 -7.18
C LEU A 97 26.90 8.06 -8.61
N THR A 98 27.76 7.59 -9.52
CA THR A 98 27.57 7.87 -10.94
C THR A 98 26.27 7.23 -11.44
N ASN A 99 25.64 7.87 -12.41
CA ASN A 99 24.35 7.41 -12.92
C ASN A 99 24.41 6.00 -13.53
N ASP A 100 25.55 5.58 -14.07
CA ASP A 100 25.72 4.24 -14.65
C ASP A 100 25.71 3.12 -13.60
N ARG A 101 26.00 3.46 -12.34
CA ARG A 101 26.08 2.50 -11.23
C ARG A 101 24.77 2.36 -10.45
N ILE A 102 23.72 3.11 -10.81
CA ILE A 102 22.47 3.15 -10.04
C ILE A 102 21.49 2.03 -10.39
N SER A 103 21.65 1.38 -11.55
CA SER A 103 20.71 0.36 -12.05
C SER A 103 20.43 -0.79 -11.06
N PRO A 104 21.42 -1.33 -10.33
CA PRO A 104 21.15 -2.32 -9.28
C PRO A 104 20.20 -1.82 -8.19
N LEU A 105 20.27 -0.53 -7.82
CA LEU A 105 19.36 0.05 -6.83
C LEU A 105 17.93 0.12 -7.36
N PHE A 106 17.72 0.34 -8.66
CA PHE A 106 16.38 0.31 -9.24
C PHE A 106 15.74 -1.08 -9.16
N GLN A 107 16.51 -2.11 -9.48
CA GLN A 107 16.04 -3.49 -9.38
C GLN A 107 15.76 -3.85 -7.92
N ALA A 108 16.68 -3.49 -7.01
CA ALA A 108 16.52 -3.72 -5.59
C ALA A 108 15.28 -3.01 -5.02
N THR A 109 15.01 -1.76 -5.42
CA THR A 109 13.79 -1.05 -5.01
C THR A 109 12.53 -1.80 -5.43
N ALA A 110 12.43 -2.24 -6.69
CA ALA A 110 11.26 -2.98 -7.16
C ALA A 110 11.08 -4.32 -6.42
N GLN A 111 12.16 -5.07 -6.21
CA GLN A 111 12.14 -6.33 -5.47
C GLN A 111 11.78 -6.14 -3.99
N ALA A 112 12.32 -5.11 -3.35
CA ALA A 112 12.03 -4.78 -1.95
C ALA A 112 10.57 -4.37 -1.77
N THR A 113 10.01 -3.58 -2.68
CA THR A 113 8.59 -3.23 -2.68
C THR A 113 7.71 -4.48 -2.85
N GLU A 114 8.05 -5.36 -3.81
CA GLU A 114 7.33 -6.62 -4.04
C GLU A 114 7.27 -7.47 -2.76
N ALA A 115 8.43 -7.69 -2.13
CA ALA A 115 8.55 -8.46 -0.90
C ALA A 115 7.84 -7.78 0.28
N ALA A 116 7.91 -6.45 0.40
CA ALA A 116 7.27 -5.71 1.48
C ALA A 116 5.74 -5.85 1.46
N ILE A 117 5.12 -5.81 0.27
CA ILE A 117 3.68 -6.02 0.11
C ILE A 117 3.30 -7.44 0.54
N THR A 118 4.03 -8.45 0.06
CA THR A 118 3.78 -9.85 0.47
C THR A 118 3.96 -10.03 1.97
N ASN A 119 5.00 -9.45 2.57
CA ASN A 119 5.25 -9.52 4.00
C ASN A 119 4.13 -8.87 4.82
N ALA A 120 3.60 -7.74 4.37
CA ALA A 120 2.47 -7.08 5.04
C ALA A 120 1.23 -7.98 5.07
N LEU A 121 0.93 -8.67 3.96
CA LEU A 121 -0.21 -9.60 3.88
C LEU A 121 -0.01 -10.85 4.75
N LEU A 122 1.22 -11.36 4.82
CA LEU A 122 1.58 -12.54 5.63
C LEU A 122 1.61 -12.23 7.13
N ALA A 123 1.99 -11.01 7.51
CA ALA A 123 2.02 -10.57 8.90
C ALA A 123 0.65 -10.11 9.42
N ALA A 124 -0.30 -9.84 8.53
CA ALA A 124 -1.63 -9.37 8.92
C ALA A 124 -2.43 -10.46 9.65
N GLU A 125 -3.18 -10.06 10.67
CA GLU A 125 -4.07 -10.95 11.43
C GLU A 125 -5.54 -10.70 11.08
N THR A 126 -6.36 -11.74 11.20
CA THR A 126 -7.81 -11.61 10.99
C THR A 126 -8.38 -10.68 12.05
N THR A 127 -8.99 -9.58 11.63
CA THR A 127 -9.43 -8.51 12.51
C THR A 127 -10.90 -8.19 12.27
N THR A 128 -11.65 -7.95 13.34
CA THR A 128 -13.00 -7.37 13.27
C THR A 128 -12.92 -5.92 13.73
N GLY A 129 -13.33 -4.99 12.87
CA GLY A 129 -13.28 -3.55 13.10
C GLY A 129 -14.67 -2.91 13.31
N ALA A 130 -14.78 -1.63 12.94
CA ALA A 130 -16.04 -0.89 13.04
C ALA A 130 -17.17 -1.54 12.24
N ASN A 131 -18.41 -1.37 12.72
CA ASN A 131 -19.62 -1.95 12.12
C ASN A 131 -19.56 -3.48 11.94
N ASP A 132 -18.88 -4.17 12.85
CA ASP A 132 -18.65 -5.62 12.82
C ASP A 132 -18.00 -6.14 11.52
N LEU A 133 -17.32 -5.25 10.78
CA LEU A 133 -16.61 -5.61 9.56
C LEU A 133 -15.41 -6.50 9.90
N ARG A 134 -15.47 -7.76 9.47
CA ARG A 134 -14.39 -8.72 9.63
C ARG A 134 -13.57 -8.85 8.36
N VAL A 135 -12.27 -8.58 8.47
CA VAL A 135 -11.28 -8.75 7.39
C VAL A 135 -10.36 -9.91 7.75
N TYR A 136 -10.24 -10.88 6.84
CA TYR A 136 -9.45 -12.09 7.06
C TYR A 136 -8.00 -11.89 6.69
N ALA A 137 -7.12 -12.44 7.51
CA ALA A 137 -5.71 -12.63 7.16
C ALA A 137 -5.57 -13.54 5.94
N MET A 138 -4.43 -13.43 5.26
CA MET A 138 -4.10 -14.33 4.16
C MET A 138 -3.99 -15.78 4.67
N PRO A 139 -4.75 -16.74 4.12
CA PRO A 139 -4.68 -18.13 4.54
C PRO A 139 -3.39 -18.79 4.02
N VAL A 140 -2.35 -18.82 4.86
CA VAL A 140 -0.99 -19.29 4.50
C VAL A 140 -0.99 -20.70 3.90
N ASP A 141 -1.75 -21.64 4.47
CA ASP A 141 -1.82 -23.02 3.95
C ASP A 141 -2.35 -23.07 2.51
N ARG A 142 -3.36 -22.25 2.20
CA ARG A 142 -3.93 -22.17 0.84
C ARG A 142 -2.96 -21.51 -0.13
N MET A 143 -2.24 -20.48 0.33
CA MET A 143 -1.17 -19.86 -0.45
C MET A 143 -0.08 -20.88 -0.79
N LEU A 144 0.44 -21.62 0.20
CA LEU A 144 1.46 -22.64 -0.01
C LEU A 144 0.99 -23.77 -0.93
N ALA A 145 -0.25 -24.24 -0.76
CA ALA A 145 -0.85 -25.22 -1.67
C ALA A 145 -0.92 -24.70 -3.11
N ALA A 146 -1.29 -23.44 -3.31
CA ALA A 146 -1.28 -22.80 -4.63
C ALA A 146 0.15 -22.70 -5.19
N MET A 147 1.13 -22.29 -4.39
CA MET A 147 2.53 -22.22 -4.82
C MET A 147 3.08 -23.59 -5.24
N ARG A 148 2.77 -24.67 -4.52
CA ARG A 148 3.12 -26.05 -4.91
C ARG A 148 2.45 -26.46 -6.21
N LYS A 149 1.15 -26.18 -6.36
CA LYS A 149 0.39 -26.47 -7.59
C LYS A 149 1.04 -25.86 -8.84
N TYR A 150 1.61 -24.66 -8.72
CA TYR A 150 2.30 -23.96 -9.81
C TYR A 150 3.83 -24.15 -9.80
N GLY A 151 4.37 -25.13 -9.06
CA GLY A 151 5.79 -25.48 -9.07
C GLY A 151 6.73 -24.40 -8.54
N ARG A 152 6.24 -23.52 -7.66
CA ARG A 152 7.02 -22.40 -7.09
C ARG A 152 7.74 -22.77 -5.78
N ILE A 153 7.31 -23.83 -5.12
CA ILE A 153 7.93 -24.38 -3.91
C ILE A 153 7.89 -25.91 -4.03
N LYS A 154 9.00 -26.58 -3.66
CA LYS A 154 9.10 -28.05 -3.60
C LYS A 154 8.48 -28.59 -2.33
#